data_AF-A0A7R9DL49-F1
#
_entry.id   AF-A0A7R9DL49-F1
#
_cell.length_a   1.000
_cell.length_b   1.000
_cell.length_c   1.000
_cell.angle_alpha   90.00
_cell.angle_beta   90.00
_cell.angle_gamma   90.00
#
_symmetry.space_group_name_H-M   'P 1'
#
loop_
_entity.id
_entity.type
_entity.pdbx_description
1 polymer ?
#
loop_
_entity_poly.entity_id
_entity_poly.type
_entity_poly.pdbx_seq_one_letter_code
_entity_poly.pdbx_strand_id
1 'polypeptide(L)'
;MGAHIVAYVGQNVSGIARITALDPTENGFENHPKIVRLDADDAVLVEAIHTAITPAMPGYAGGLNIPVGDVDFYLNGGMIQPGCHPGNISVQSSADFLKIPDKRATAIDHAGKR
;
A
#
# COMPACT_ATOMS: atom_id res chain seq x y z
N MET A 1 2.56 -4.79 3.39
CA MET A 1 3.21 -6.11 3.58
C MET A 1 3.78 -6.67 2.28
N GLY A 2 2.96 -6.88 1.23
CA GLY A 2 3.41 -7.43 -0.05
C GLY A 2 4.58 -6.67 -0.70
N ALA A 3 4.62 -5.34 -0.55
CA ALA A 3 5.73 -4.50 -0.99
C ALA A 3 7.10 -4.96 -0.44
N HIS A 4 7.18 -5.33 0.84
CA HIS A 4 8.44 -5.79 1.44
C HIS A 4 8.74 -7.24 1.08
N ILE A 5 7.72 -8.06 0.80
CA ILE A 5 7.94 -9.43 0.31
C ILE A 5 8.62 -9.40 -1.06
N VAL A 6 8.14 -8.55 -1.98
CA VAL A 6 8.76 -8.45 -3.32
C VAL A 6 10.14 -7.79 -3.25
N ALA A 7 10.39 -6.88 -2.30
CA ALA A 7 11.72 -6.35 -1.99
C ALA A 7 12.73 -7.47 -1.67
N TYR A 8 12.35 -8.41 -0.77
CA TYR A 8 13.21 -9.55 -0.46
C TYR A 8 13.50 -10.43 -1.69
N VAL A 9 12.58 -10.53 -2.65
CA VAL A 9 12.86 -11.20 -3.92
C VAL A 9 13.91 -10.41 -4.72
N GLY A 10 13.74 -9.09 -4.85
CA GLY A 10 14.69 -8.21 -5.53
C GLY A 10 16.11 -8.24 -4.96
N GLN A 11 16.23 -8.35 -3.64
CA GLN A 11 17.53 -8.47 -2.96
C GLN A 11 18.25 -9.78 -3.26
N ASN A 12 17.52 -10.84 -3.63
CA ASN A 12 18.06 -12.19 -3.82
C ASN A 12 18.05 -12.64 -5.28
N VAL A 13 17.41 -11.89 -6.18
CA VAL A 13 17.28 -12.21 -7.60
C VAL A 13 17.75 -11.03 -8.42
N SER A 14 18.80 -11.24 -9.21
CA SER A 14 19.32 -10.18 -10.10
C SER A 14 18.41 -9.95 -11.31
N GLY A 15 18.43 -8.72 -11.82
CA GLY A 15 17.74 -8.37 -13.06
C GLY A 15 16.24 -8.10 -12.92
N ILE A 16 15.74 -7.84 -11.71
CA ILE A 16 14.37 -7.35 -11.54
C ILE A 16 14.25 -5.97 -12.18
N ALA A 17 13.49 -5.89 -13.27
CA ALA A 17 13.35 -4.66 -14.04
C ALA A 17 12.50 -3.61 -13.33
N ARG A 18 11.47 -4.03 -12.58
CA ARG A 18 10.53 -3.10 -11.92
C ARG A 18 9.87 -3.71 -10.70
N ILE A 19 9.75 -2.93 -9.65
CA ILE A 19 8.85 -3.17 -8.52
C ILE A 19 7.88 -1.99 -8.44
N THR A 20 6.58 -2.28 -8.40
CA THR A 20 5.55 -1.29 -8.06
C THR A 20 4.94 -1.68 -6.73
N ALA A 21 5.22 -0.86 -5.72
CA ALA A 21 4.80 -1.07 -4.35
C ALA A 21 3.54 -0.26 -4.05
N LEU A 22 2.46 -0.97 -3.74
CA LEU A 22 1.18 -0.36 -3.37
C LEU A 22 1.13 -0.29 -1.84
N ASP A 23 1.16 0.93 -1.32
CA ASP A 23 1.07 1.28 0.10
C ASP A 23 1.98 0.40 0.98
N PRO A 24 3.32 0.58 0.89
CA PRO A 24 4.27 -0.12 1.75
C PRO A 24 3.88 0.10 3.21
N THR A 25 3.99 -0.92 4.05
CA THR A 25 3.42 -0.87 5.39
C THR A 25 4.46 -0.38 6.39
N GLU A 26 4.03 0.46 7.32
CA GLU A 26 4.89 0.94 8.42
C GLU A 26 5.24 -0.18 9.39
N ASN A 27 4.26 -1.03 9.72
CA ASN A 27 4.29 -1.94 10.85
C ASN A 27 5.45 -2.96 10.75
N GLY A 28 6.50 -2.76 11.55
CA GLY A 28 7.69 -3.63 11.58
C GLY A 28 8.75 -3.31 10.52
N PHE A 29 8.59 -2.23 9.75
CA PHE A 29 9.53 -1.83 8.68
C PHE A 29 10.01 -0.39 8.81
N GLU A 30 9.20 0.50 9.37
CA GLU A 30 9.64 1.87 9.61
C GLU A 30 10.84 1.88 10.58
N ASN A 31 11.80 2.78 10.32
CA ASN A 31 13.05 2.91 11.06
C ASN A 31 13.97 1.67 11.04
N HIS A 32 13.68 0.67 10.22
CA HIS A 32 14.57 -0.46 10.00
C HIS A 32 15.54 -0.19 8.82
N PRO A 33 16.72 -0.84 8.82
CA PRO A 33 17.67 -0.73 7.72
C PRO A 33 17.07 -1.20 6.39
N LYS A 34 17.62 -0.71 5.27
CA LYS A 34 17.16 -1.04 3.91
C LYS A 34 16.98 -2.54 3.67
N ILE A 35 17.90 -3.37 4.19
CA ILE A 35 17.85 -4.84 4.06
C ILE A 35 16.58 -5.49 4.65
N VAL A 36 15.85 -4.78 5.50
CA VAL A 36 14.62 -5.30 6.14
C VAL A 36 13.37 -4.84 5.40
N ARG A 37 13.46 -3.80 4.55
CA ARG A 37 12.30 -3.13 3.95
C ARG A 37 12.45 -3.00 2.44
N LEU A 38 11.42 -2.42 1.83
CA LEU A 38 11.50 -1.98 0.45
C LEU A 38 12.47 -0.81 0.35
N ASP A 39 13.28 -0.80 -0.70
CA ASP A 39 14.20 0.26 -1.04
C ASP A 39 14.38 0.36 -2.56
N ALA A 40 14.85 1.52 -3.04
CA ALA A 40 15.10 1.76 -4.46
C ALA A 40 16.11 0.77 -5.08
N ASP A 41 17.03 0.26 -4.26
CA ASP A 41 18.07 -0.69 -4.69
C ASP A 41 17.52 -2.10 -5.03
N ASP A 42 16.24 -2.39 -4.73
CA ASP A 42 15.64 -3.72 -4.90
C ASP A 42 15.29 -4.07 -6.36
N ALA A 43 15.30 -3.10 -7.28
CA ALA A 43 15.07 -3.30 -8.72
C ALA A 43 15.71 -2.19 -9.55
N VAL A 44 15.69 -2.31 -10.89
CA VAL A 44 16.11 -1.22 -11.80
C VAL A 44 15.21 0.01 -11.69
N LEU A 45 13.93 -0.19 -11.35
CA LEU A 45 12.97 0.86 -11.07
C LEU A 45 12.04 0.41 -9.95
N VAL A 46 11.98 1.17 -8.87
CA VAL A 46 11.04 0.98 -7.77
C VAL A 46 10.11 2.19 -7.71
N GLU A 47 8.82 1.96 -7.88
CA GLU A 47 7.80 2.98 -7.66
C GLU A 47 7.00 2.63 -6.41
N ALA A 48 6.80 3.59 -5.52
CA ALA A 48 5.94 3.44 -4.38
C ALA A 48 4.72 4.35 -4.51
N ILE A 49 3.53 3.81 -4.26
CA ILE A 49 2.28 4.56 -4.24
C ILE A 49 1.78 4.58 -2.79
N HIS A 50 1.81 5.75 -2.19
CA HIS A 50 1.42 6.01 -0.81
C HIS A 50 -0.01 6.53 -0.76
N THR A 51 -0.87 5.84 -0.01
CA THR A 51 -2.32 6.14 0.08
C THR A 51 -2.86 6.20 1.51
N ALA A 52 -2.16 5.59 2.48
CA ALA A 52 -2.55 5.59 3.89
C ALA A 52 -1.34 5.68 4.86
N ILE A 53 -0.53 6.75 4.75
CA ILE A 53 0.68 7.03 5.58
C ILE A 53 0.37 7.41 7.04
N THR A 54 -0.55 6.70 7.67
CA THR A 54 -0.97 6.91 9.06
C THR A 54 -0.24 5.97 10.00
N PRO A 55 0.15 6.40 11.21
CA PRO A 55 0.80 5.56 12.21
C PRO A 55 0.09 4.24 12.46
N ALA A 56 0.85 3.16 12.59
CA ALA A 56 0.34 1.85 12.96
C ALA A 56 -0.31 1.92 14.36
N MET A 57 -1.49 1.32 14.50
CA MET A 57 -2.25 1.26 15.76
C MET A 57 -2.69 -0.18 16.01
N PRO A 58 -3.04 -0.57 17.26
CA PRO A 58 -3.54 -1.92 17.54
C PRO A 58 -4.72 -2.27 16.63
N GLY A 59 -4.56 -3.32 15.81
CA GLY A 59 -5.58 -3.75 14.85
C GLY A 59 -5.60 -2.98 13.51
N TYR A 60 -4.67 -2.05 13.29
CA TYR A 60 -4.55 -1.27 12.06
C TYR A 60 -3.09 -1.17 11.59
N ALA A 61 -2.81 -1.73 10.41
CA ALA A 61 -1.49 -1.62 9.79
C ALA A 61 -1.44 -0.35 8.93
N GLY A 62 -0.68 0.63 9.41
CA GLY A 62 -0.40 1.87 8.70
C GLY A 62 0.48 1.68 7.45
N GLY A 63 0.43 2.67 6.57
CA GLY A 63 1.35 2.88 5.47
C GLY A 63 2.60 3.65 5.92
N LEU A 64 3.73 3.34 5.30
CA LEU A 64 5.05 3.85 5.64
C LEU A 64 5.21 5.29 5.11
N ASN A 65 5.61 6.25 5.97
CA ASN A 65 5.67 7.69 5.62
C ASN A 65 7.08 8.16 5.19
N ILE A 66 7.93 7.25 4.73
CA ILE A 66 9.27 7.58 4.23
C ILE A 66 9.38 7.18 2.76
N PRO A 67 10.17 7.90 1.95
CA PRO A 67 10.41 7.50 0.57
C PRO A 67 11.17 6.17 0.53
N VAL A 68 10.75 5.27 -0.35
CA VAL A 68 11.30 3.91 -0.49
C VAL A 68 11.50 3.47 -1.94
N GLY A 69 11.11 4.28 -2.92
CA GLY A 69 11.36 4.00 -4.33
C GLY A 69 12.32 4.99 -4.98
N ASP A 70 12.58 4.78 -6.26
CA ASP A 70 13.11 5.82 -7.14
C ASP A 70 12.08 6.93 -7.34
N VAL A 71 10.79 6.56 -7.32
CA VAL A 71 9.66 7.47 -7.44
C VAL A 71 8.60 7.13 -6.41
N ASP A 72 8.26 8.11 -5.57
CA ASP A 72 7.22 7.99 -4.55
C ASP A 72 6.03 8.91 -4.89
N PHE A 73 4.86 8.30 -5.13
CA PHE A 73 3.61 8.99 -5.41
C PHE A 73 2.75 9.08 -4.14
N TYR A 74 2.51 10.28 -3.64
CA TYR A 74 1.64 10.52 -2.49
C TYR A 74 0.24 10.96 -2.96
N LEU A 75 -0.62 9.99 -3.25
CA LEU A 75 -1.94 10.28 -3.82
C LEU A 75 -2.81 11.01 -2.79
N ASN A 76 -3.34 12.17 -3.18
CA ASN A 76 -4.13 13.03 -2.30
C ASN A 76 -3.40 13.36 -0.98
N GLY A 77 -2.07 13.53 -1.04
CA GLY A 77 -1.22 13.75 0.14
C GLY A 77 -0.89 12.48 0.93
N GLY A 78 -1.27 11.31 0.43
CA GLY A 78 -0.95 9.99 0.99
C GLY A 78 -1.68 9.61 2.27
N MET A 79 -2.58 10.47 2.78
CA MET A 79 -3.26 10.27 4.08
C MET A 79 -4.66 9.67 3.93
N ILE A 80 -5.63 10.47 3.45
CA ILE A 80 -7.04 10.07 3.36
C ILE A 80 -7.47 10.18 1.91
N GLN A 81 -7.87 9.05 1.34
CA GLN A 81 -8.32 9.00 -0.05
C GLN A 81 -9.81 9.37 -0.17
N PRO A 82 -10.21 10.10 -1.22
CA PRO A 82 -11.61 10.38 -1.49
C PRO A 82 -12.45 9.09 -1.52
N GLY A 83 -13.59 9.08 -0.84
CA GLY A 83 -14.48 7.91 -0.75
C GLY A 83 -14.10 6.88 0.33
N CYS A 84 -12.89 6.94 0.89
CA CYS A 84 -12.53 6.21 2.11
C CYS A 84 -13.12 6.95 3.31
N HIS A 85 -14.14 6.36 3.92
CA HIS A 85 -14.72 6.89 5.16
C HIS A 85 -14.06 6.13 6.31
N PRO A 86 -13.53 6.82 7.34
CA PRO A 86 -13.12 6.18 8.59
C PRO A 86 -14.39 5.74 9.35
N GLY A 87 -15.09 4.76 8.79
CA GLY A 87 -16.25 4.12 9.38
C GLY A 87 -15.83 2.92 10.21
N ASN A 88 -16.68 2.54 11.18
CA ASN A 88 -16.54 1.40 12.09
C ASN A 88 -16.53 0.04 11.34
N ILE A 89 -15.55 -0.21 10.48
CA ILE A 89 -15.32 -1.52 9.89
C ILE A 89 -14.27 -2.22 10.75
N SER A 90 -14.74 -2.94 11.76
CA SER A 90 -13.88 -3.85 12.53
C SER A 90 -13.62 -5.09 11.70
N VAL A 91 -12.58 -5.05 10.86
CA VAL A 91 -12.04 -6.25 10.23
C VAL A 91 -11.20 -6.97 11.27
N GLN A 92 -11.76 -7.97 11.94
CA GLN A 92 -11.03 -8.73 12.97
C GLN A 92 -10.47 -10.06 12.43
N SER A 93 -10.95 -10.47 11.26
CA SER A 93 -10.53 -11.70 10.60
C SER A 93 -10.57 -11.57 9.08
N SER A 94 -9.86 -12.47 8.41
CA SER A 94 -9.95 -12.62 6.96
C SER A 94 -11.39 -12.92 6.48
N ALA A 95 -12.21 -13.57 7.33
CA ALA A 95 -13.61 -13.85 7.03
C ALA A 95 -14.49 -12.59 7.03
N ASP A 96 -14.09 -11.52 7.70
CA ASP A 96 -14.87 -10.27 7.73
C ASP A 96 -14.80 -9.53 6.39
N PHE A 97 -13.74 -9.73 5.59
CA PHE A 97 -13.67 -9.19 4.23
C PHE A 97 -14.79 -9.71 3.32
N LEU A 98 -15.21 -10.98 3.49
CA LEU A 98 -16.31 -11.56 2.72
C LEU A 98 -17.67 -10.96 3.10
N LYS A 99 -17.76 -10.33 4.27
CA LYS A 99 -18.98 -9.68 4.77
C LYS A 99 -19.06 -8.21 4.39
N ILE A 100 -17.97 -7.63 3.86
CA ILE A 100 -17.97 -6.24 3.39
C ILE A 100 -18.85 -6.19 2.14
N PRO A 101 -19.93 -5.39 2.13
CA PRO A 101 -20.78 -5.27 0.96
C PRO A 101 -19.97 -4.73 -0.22
N ASP A 102 -19.99 -5.46 -1.35
CA ASP A 102 -19.29 -5.05 -2.56
C ASP A 102 -19.93 -3.77 -3.11
N LYS A 103 -19.23 -2.64 -2.97
CA LYS A 103 -19.65 -1.35 -3.53
C LYS A 103 -19.27 -1.18 -5.01
N ARG A 104 -18.68 -2.18 -5.68
CA ARG A 104 -18.24 -2.08 -7.09
C ARG A 104 -19.37 -1.91 -8.11
N ALA A 105 -20.64 -1.95 -7.72
CA ALA A 105 -21.76 -1.88 -8.65
C ALA A 105 -22.24 -0.47 -9.09
N THR A 106 -21.60 0.64 -8.69
CA THR A 106 -22.15 1.99 -8.99
C THR A 106 -21.33 2.92 -9.89
N ALA A 107 -20.13 2.53 -10.32
CA ALA A 107 -19.31 3.37 -11.21
C ALA A 107 -19.69 3.27 -12.71
N ILE A 108 -20.42 2.22 -13.12
CA ILE A 108 -20.72 1.99 -14.55
C ILE A 108 -22.07 2.63 -14.96
N ASP A 109 -22.96 2.91 -14.01
CA ASP A 109 -24.35 3.32 -14.32
C ASP A 109 -24.54 4.84 -14.59
N HIS A 110 -23.48 5.65 -14.40
CA HIS A 110 -23.52 7.09 -14.68
C HIS A 110 -22.94 7.48 -16.05
N ALA A 111 -22.42 6.51 -16.82
CA ALA A 111 -21.88 6.77 -18.17
C ALA A 111 -22.95 6.77 -19.28
N GLY A 112 -24.23 6.52 -18.96
CA GLY A 112 -25.30 6.26 -19.93
C GLY A 112 -26.45 7.26 -19.99
N LYS A 113 -26.37 8.43 -19.35
CA LYS A 113 -27.39 9.49 -19.49
C LYS A 113 -26.79 10.75 -20.13
N ARG A 114 -26.76 10.73 -21.46
CA ARG A 114 -26.89 11.92 -22.31
C ARG A 114 -28.15 11.75 -23.13
#